data_AF-A0A367FMT0-F1
#
_entry.id   AF-A0A367FMT0-F1
#
_cell.length_a   1.000
_cell.length_b   1.000
_cell.length_c   1.000
_cell.angle_alpha   90.00
_cell.angle_beta   90.00
_cell.angle_gamma   90.00
#
_symmetry.space_group_name_H-M   'P 1'
#
loop_
_entity.id
_entity.type
_entity.pdbx_description
1 polymer ?
#
loop_
_entity_poly.entity_id
_entity_poly.type
_entity_poly.pdbx_seq_one_letter_code
_entity_poly.pdbx_strand_id
1 'polypeptide(L)'
;MRRYRNGRVATVLAGAYASLVMLLGVASVVILLTVQDPILLSGVALMLITVPLGPLIWWGWDIIPPQMADPVLLIVILTGAGLLQSYLIWRILRGPSVPEREAA
;
A
#
# COMPACT_ATOMS: atom_id res chain seq x y z
N MET A 1 -5.90 -14.51 -23.55
CA MET A 1 -5.88 -13.70 -22.29
C MET A 1 -6.93 -14.27 -21.35
N ARG A 2 -6.58 -14.73 -20.14
CA ARG A 2 -7.56 -15.34 -19.22
C ARG A 2 -8.57 -14.28 -18.76
N ARG A 3 -9.85 -14.47 -19.07
CA ARG A 3 -10.94 -13.59 -18.64
C ARG A 3 -11.32 -13.97 -17.20
N TYR A 4 -11.15 -13.03 -16.28
CA TYR A 4 -11.56 -13.21 -14.89
C TYR A 4 -12.97 -12.65 -14.71
N ARG A 5 -13.83 -13.35 -13.96
CA ARG A 5 -15.24 -12.98 -13.76
C ARG A 5 -15.40 -11.53 -13.29
N ASN A 6 -14.55 -11.10 -12.35
CA ASN A 6 -14.54 -9.75 -11.79
C ASN A 6 -13.26 -8.97 -12.12
N GLY A 7 -12.54 -9.36 -13.18
CA GLY A 7 -11.21 -8.84 -13.47
C GLY A 7 -11.13 -7.31 -13.60
N ARG A 8 -12.12 -6.69 -14.28
CA ARG A 8 -12.16 -5.22 -14.43
C ARG A 8 -12.35 -4.49 -13.10
N VAL A 9 -13.31 -4.93 -12.28
CA VAL A 9 -13.59 -4.33 -10.98
C VAL A 9 -12.40 -4.49 -10.04
N ALA A 10 -11.80 -5.68 -10.01
CA ALA A 10 -10.61 -5.96 -9.22
C ALA A 10 -9.43 -5.06 -9.63
N THR A 11 -9.21 -4.85 -10.92
CA THR A 11 -8.15 -3.96 -11.43
C THR A 11 -8.41 -2.50 -11.08
N VAL A 12 -9.64 -2.01 -11.19
CA VAL A 12 -9.97 -0.61 -10.86
C VAL A 12 -9.78 -0.36 -9.36
N LEU A 13 -10.29 -1.24 -8.50
CA LEU A 13 -10.18 -1.06 -7.04
C LEU A 13 -8.75 -1.19 -6.55
N ALA A 14 -8.02 -2.22 -6.99
CA ALA A 14 -6.62 -2.38 -6.64
C ALA A 14 -5.76 -1.25 -7.22
N GLY A 15 -6.01 -0.85 -8.47
CA GLY A 15 -5.32 0.27 -9.10
C GLY A 15 -5.52 1.57 -8.32
N ALA A 16 -6.77 1.93 -7.99
CA ALA A 16 -7.08 3.12 -7.21
C ALA A 16 -6.39 3.12 -5.83
N TYR A 17 -6.38 1.96 -5.15
CA TYR A 17 -5.70 1.80 -3.87
C TYR A 17 -4.18 1.91 -4.00
N ALA A 18 -3.56 1.25 -5.00
CA ALA A 18 -2.13 1.37 -5.27
C ALA A 18 -1.71 2.81 -5.60
N SER A 19 -2.50 3.51 -6.41
CA SER A 19 -2.26 4.92 -6.75
C SER A 19 -2.32 5.80 -5.51
N LEU A 20 -3.30 5.58 -4.62
CA LEU A 20 -3.42 6.29 -3.36
C LEU A 20 -2.21 6.05 -2.46
N VAL A 21 -1.80 4.79 -2.28
CA VAL A 21 -0.62 4.40 -1.48
C VAL A 21 0.65 5.04 -2.04
N MET A 22 0.85 5.00 -3.37
CA MET A 22 2.03 5.62 -3.99
C MET A 22 2.04 7.13 -3.85
N LEU A 23 0.89 7.79 -4.07
CA LEU A 23 0.77 9.23 -3.93
C LEU A 23 1.10 9.67 -2.49
N LEU A 24 0.56 8.95 -1.50
CA LEU A 24 0.87 9.18 -0.09
C LEU A 24 2.34 8.89 0.23
N GLY A 25 2.91 7.77 -0.25
CA GLY A 25 4.32 7.45 -0.08
C GLY A 25 5.24 8.57 -0.57
N VAL A 26 5.03 9.01 -1.82
CA VAL A 26 5.80 10.10 -2.43
C VAL A 26 5.60 11.41 -1.67
N ALA A 27 4.35 11.79 -1.38
CA ALA A 27 4.04 13.02 -0.65
C ALA A 27 4.69 13.03 0.74
N SER A 28 4.68 11.90 1.45
CA SER A 28 5.32 11.76 2.76
C SER A 28 6.83 11.94 2.68
N VAL A 29 7.50 11.37 1.68
CA VAL A 29 8.94 11.60 1.45
C VAL A 29 9.21 13.07 1.14
N VAL A 30 8.45 13.69 0.24
CA VAL A 30 8.63 15.11 -0.11
C VAL A 30 8.46 16.00 1.12
N ILE A 31 7.41 15.79 1.91
CA ILE A 31 7.16 16.54 3.14
C ILE A 31 8.30 16.33 4.14
N LEU A 32 8.75 15.09 4.34
CA LEU A 32 9.88 14.77 5.23
C LEU A 32 11.15 15.54 4.85
N LEU A 33 11.41 15.69 3.55
CA LEU A 33 12.61 16.35 3.04
C LEU A 33 12.50 17.87 2.94
N THR A 34 11.28 18.44 2.98
CA THR A 34 11.04 19.87 2.72
C THR A 34 10.49 20.64 3.91
N VAL A 35 9.87 19.97 4.89
CA VAL A 35 9.24 20.58 6.05
C VAL A 35 10.06 20.26 7.30
N GLN A 36 10.30 21.27 8.15
CA GLN A 36 11.12 21.12 9.37
C GLN A 36 10.48 20.24 10.45
N ASP A 37 9.14 20.17 10.53
CA ASP A 37 8.39 19.32 11.47
C ASP A 37 7.42 18.34 10.75
N PRO A 38 7.91 17.35 10.00
CA PRO A 38 7.11 16.58 9.05
C PRO A 38 6.43 15.31 9.63
N ILE A 39 6.90 14.82 10.78
CA ILE A 39 6.71 13.42 11.21
C ILE A 39 5.28 13.10 11.65
N LEU A 40 4.54 14.07 12.19
CA LEU A 40 3.26 13.76 12.86
C LEU A 40 2.06 13.59 11.91
N LEU A 41 2.09 14.11 10.68
CA LEU A 41 0.93 14.09 9.78
C LEU A 41 1.05 13.08 8.62
N SER A 42 2.20 13.02 7.96
CA SER A 42 2.35 12.24 6.71
C SER A 42 2.62 10.75 6.96
N GLY A 43 3.41 10.43 8.00
CA GLY A 43 3.66 9.05 8.44
C GLY A 43 2.43 8.37 9.03
N VAL A 44 1.65 9.11 9.83
CA VAL A 44 0.39 8.61 10.43
C VAL A 44 -0.66 8.32 9.37
N ALA A 45 -0.77 9.17 8.32
CA ALA A 45 -1.70 8.94 7.22
C ALA A 45 -1.40 7.63 6.46
N LEU A 46 -0.14 7.35 6.16
CA LEU A 46 0.30 6.07 5.56
C LEU A 46 0.01 4.88 6.47
N MET A 47 0.25 5.02 7.77
CA MET A 47 -0.02 3.98 8.76
C MET A 47 -1.52 3.64 8.84
N LEU A 48 -2.41 4.64 8.77
CA LEU A 48 -3.86 4.44 8.81
C LEU A 48 -4.39 3.77 7.53
N ILE A 49 -3.86 4.15 6.35
CA ILE A 49 -4.32 3.59 5.07
C ILE A 49 -3.85 2.15 4.83
N THR A 50 -2.78 1.74 5.51
CA THR A 50 -2.19 0.41 5.42
C THR A 50 -2.66 -0.55 6.52
N VAL A 51 -3.72 -0.22 7.25
CA VAL A 51 -4.31 -1.11 8.27
C VAL A 51 -4.67 -2.48 7.64
N PRO A 52 -4.33 -3.61 8.31
CA PRO A 52 -3.72 -3.73 9.63
C PRO A 52 -2.17 -3.73 9.65
N LEU A 53 -1.51 -3.72 8.49
CA LEU A 53 -0.05 -3.81 8.41
C LEU A 53 0.66 -2.57 8.94
N GLY A 54 0.08 -1.38 8.75
CA GLY A 54 0.66 -0.11 9.24
C GLY A 54 0.97 -0.13 10.75
N PRO A 55 -0.01 -0.40 11.62
CA PRO A 55 0.22 -0.52 13.07
C PRO A 55 1.23 -1.61 13.45
N LEU A 56 1.27 -2.75 12.74
CA LEU A 56 2.24 -3.81 13.01
C LEU A 56 3.67 -3.38 12.66
N ILE A 57 3.83 -2.68 11.54
CA ILE A 57 5.12 -2.10 11.13
C ILE A 57 5.56 -1.05 12.14
N TRP A 58 4.64 -0.21 12.62
CA TRP A 58 4.91 0.78 13.67
C TRP A 58 5.41 0.13 14.96
N TRP A 59 4.71 -0.90 15.46
CA TRP A 59 5.15 -1.65 16.64
C TRP A 59 6.52 -2.31 16.47
N GLY A 60 6.80 -2.85 15.28
CA GLY A 60 8.14 -3.38 14.97
C GLY A 60 9.20 -2.28 14.91
N TRP A 61 8.82 -1.09 14.46
CA TRP A 61 9.70 0.07 14.34
C TRP A 61 10.15 0.62 15.70
N ASP A 62 9.29 0.58 16.72
CA ASP A 62 9.63 1.00 18.09
C ASP A 62 10.78 0.19 18.72
N ILE A 63 11.08 -0.99 18.17
CA ILE A 63 12.17 -1.88 18.63
C ILE A 63 13.50 -1.51 17.96
N ILE A 64 13.47 -0.77 16.85
CA ILE A 64 14.66 -0.41 16.09
C ILE A 64 15.45 0.67 16.85
N PRO A 65 16.77 0.49 17.06
CA PRO A 65 17.60 1.50 17.70
C PRO A 65 17.48 2.86 16.98
N PRO A 66 17.37 3.99 17.70
CA PRO A 66 17.17 5.31 17.08
C PRO A 66 18.25 5.70 16.08
N GLN A 67 19.47 5.19 16.28
CA GLN A 67 20.64 5.39 15.41
C GLN A 67 20.47 4.75 14.03
N MET A 68 19.57 3.77 13.91
CA MET A 68 19.25 3.02 12.69
C MET A 68 17.83 3.33 12.17
N ALA A 69 17.06 4.13 12.91
CA ALA A 69 15.67 4.44 12.62
C ALA A 69 15.58 5.60 11.60
N ASP A 70 15.83 5.28 10.32
CA ASP A 70 15.66 6.22 9.21
C ASP A 70 14.15 6.39 8.86
N PRO A 71 13.57 7.59 9.01
CA PRO A 71 12.17 7.83 8.68
C PRO A 71 11.82 7.58 7.20
N VAL A 72 12.77 7.76 6.28
CA VAL A 72 12.58 7.44 4.85
C VAL A 72 12.38 5.94 4.69
N LEU A 73 13.18 5.14 5.38
CA LEU A 73 13.08 3.68 5.33
C LEU A 73 11.71 3.19 5.85
N LEU A 74 11.20 3.80 6.93
CA LEU A 74 9.85 3.51 7.43
C LEU A 74 8.78 3.80 6.37
N ILE A 75 8.84 4.96 5.70
CA ILE A 75 7.90 5.33 4.64
C ILE A 75 7.96 4.32 3.48
N VAL A 76 9.16 3.88 3.09
CA VAL A 76 9.35 2.88 2.03
C VAL A 76 8.73 1.54 2.43
N ILE A 77 8.92 1.07 3.66
CA ILE A 77 8.35 -0.18 4.17
C ILE A 77 6.82 -0.10 4.19
N LEU A 78 6.25 0.99 4.71
CA LEU A 78 4.80 1.21 4.74
C LEU A 78 4.21 1.25 3.32
N THR A 79 4.87 1.94 2.39
CA THR A 79 4.46 2.00 0.98
C THR A 79 4.48 0.61 0.35
N GLY A 80 5.55 -0.17 0.58
CA GLY A 80 5.66 -1.55 0.13
C GLY A 80 4.55 -2.45 0.68
N ALA A 81 4.21 -2.31 1.96
CA ALA A 81 3.11 -3.03 2.59
C ALA A 81 1.75 -2.68 1.97
N GLY A 82 1.48 -1.41 1.70
CA GLY A 82 0.28 -0.97 0.99
C GLY A 82 0.21 -1.51 -0.44
N LEU A 83 1.33 -1.57 -1.17
CA LEU A 83 1.36 -2.20 -2.50
C LEU A 83 1.09 -3.71 -2.44
N LEU A 84 1.61 -4.39 -1.42
CA LEU A 84 1.29 -5.80 -1.17
C LEU A 84 -0.20 -5.98 -0.89
N GLN A 85 -0.81 -5.11 -0.07
CA GLN A 85 -2.26 -5.12 0.18
C GLN A 85 -3.04 -4.91 -1.13
N SER A 86 -2.61 -3.99 -1.99
CA SER A 86 -3.21 -3.81 -3.31
C SER A 86 -3.18 -5.09 -4.15
N TYR A 87 -2.06 -5.79 -4.16
CA TYR A 87 -1.93 -7.06 -4.87
C TYR A 87 -2.89 -8.12 -4.31
N LEU A 88 -3.02 -8.20 -2.98
CA LEU A 88 -3.96 -9.12 -2.33
C LEU A 88 -5.42 -8.77 -2.65
N ILE A 89 -5.79 -7.48 -2.62
CA ILE A 89 -7.12 -6.99 -3.04
C ILE A 89 -7.42 -7.45 -4.46
N TRP A 90 -6.50 -7.24 -5.40
CA TRP A 90 -6.66 -7.72 -6.76
C TRP A 90 -6.78 -9.25 -6.84
N ARG A 91 -5.92 -9.98 -6.12
CA ARG A 91 -5.87 -11.45 -6.12
C ARG A 91 -7.18 -12.06 -5.63
N ILE A 92 -7.77 -11.48 -4.59
CA ILE A 92 -9.02 -11.95 -3.96
C ILE A 92 -10.22 -11.55 -4.83
N LEU A 93 -10.30 -10.29 -5.26
CA LEU A 93 -11.46 -9.77 -5.98
C LEU A 93 -11.58 -10.30 -7.41
N ARG A 94 -10.47 -10.61 -8.10
CA ARG A 94 -10.53 -11.07 -9.51
C ARG A 94 -11.34 -12.36 -9.68
N GLY A 95 -11.41 -13.19 -8.63
CA GLY A 95 -12.11 -14.47 -8.66
C GLY A 95 -11.51 -15.50 -9.63
N PRO A 96 -12.21 -16.63 -9.83
CA PRO A 96 -11.75 -17.69 -10.74
C PRO A 96 -11.66 -17.21 -12.20
N SER A 97 -10.77 -17.84 -12.97
CA SER A 97 -10.75 -17.65 -14.43
C SER A 97 -11.98 -18.31 -15.04
N VAL A 98 -12.72 -17.58 -15.86
CA VAL A 98 -13.86 -18.12 -16.62
C VAL A 98 -13.30 -18.94 -17.79
N PRO A 99 -13.59 -20.25 -17.87
CA PRO A 99 -13.21 -21.06 -19.01
C PRO A 99 -13.95 -20.59 -20.27
N GLU A 100 -13.23 -20.57 -21.39
CA GLU A 100 -13.65 -20.00 -22.68
C GLU A 100 -14.87 -20.70 -23.31
N ARG A 101 -15.35 -21.82 -22.73
CA ARG A 101 -16.43 -22.66 -23.26
C ARG A 101 -17.87 -22.17 -22.98
N GLU A 102 -18.08 -21.23 -22.07
CA GLU A 102 -19.43 -20.67 -21.79
C GLU A 102 -19.72 -19.36 -22.53
N ALA A 103 -18.83 -18.93 -23.44
CA ALA A 103 -18.98 -17.67 -24.19
C ALA A 103 -19.52 -17.86 -25.63
N ALA A 104 -19.99 -19.05 -25.98
CA ALA A 104 -20.59 -19.37 -27.27
C ALA A 104 -22.09 -19.67 -27.12
#